data_AF-A0AAD6YLM2-F1
#
_entry.id   AF-A0AAD6YLM2-F1
#
_cell.length_a   1.000
_cell.length_b   1.000
_cell.length_c   1.000
_cell.angle_alpha   90.00
_cell.angle_beta   90.00
_cell.angle_gamma   90.00
#
_symmetry.space_group_name_H-M   'P 1'
#
loop_
_entity.id
_entity.type
_entity.pdbx_description
1 polymer ?
#
loop_
_entity_poly.entity_id
_entity_poly.type
_entity_poly.pdbx_seq_one_letter_code
_entity_poly.pdbx_strand_id
1 'polypeptide(L)' 'LTGEHPWATLTQMQAIFKIGSSAKPTIPSDISSDAQDFLQRTFELDCEQRPSAAELLQHPWM' A
#
# COMPACT_ATOMS: atom_id res chain seq x y z
N LEU A 1 11.89 2.85 3.83
CA LEU A 1 11.56 2.98 2.40
C LEU A 1 11.34 4.42 1.99
N THR A 2 10.39 5.17 2.56
CA THR A 2 10.32 6.64 2.33
C THR A 2 10.39 7.48 3.61
N GLY A 3 10.07 6.92 4.78
CA GLY A 3 10.12 7.63 6.07
C GLY A 3 8.92 8.55 6.33
N GLU A 4 7.98 8.62 5.38
CA GLU A 4 6.79 9.47 5.47
C GLU A 4 5.52 8.65 5.20
N HIS A 5 4.39 9.12 5.72
CA HIS A 5 3.09 8.53 5.39
C HIS A 5 2.68 8.89 3.95
N PRO A 6 1.77 8.12 3.31
CA PRO A 6 1.25 8.46 2.00
C PRO A 6 0.66 9.88 1.97
N TRP A 7 0.95 10.62 0.90
CA TRP A 7 0.46 11.98 0.67
C TRP A 7 0.84 13.01 1.76
N ALA A 8 2.02 12.89 2.37
CA ALA A 8 2.52 13.81 3.39
C ALA A 8 2.55 15.30 2.97
N THR A 9 2.61 15.58 1.67
CA THR A 9 2.58 16.95 1.12
C THR A 9 1.17 17.53 0.97
N LEU A 10 0.12 16.72 1.18
CA LEU A 10 -1.27 17.16 1.09
C LEU A 10 -1.82 17.61 2.45
N THR A 11 -2.77 18.55 2.41
CA THR A 11 -3.59 18.81 3.59
C THR A 11 -4.41 17.57 3.98
N GLN A 12 -4.83 17.49 5.23
CA GLN A 12 -5.64 16.37 5.73
C GLN A 12 -6.89 16.13 4.88
N MET A 13 -7.60 17.19 4.47
CA MET A 13 -8.81 17.06 3.64
C MET A 13 -8.50 16.52 2.24
N GLN A 14 -7.41 16.97 1.62
CA GLN A 14 -6.97 16.46 0.32
C GLN A 14 -6.55 14.99 0.40
N ALA A 15 -5.89 14.58 1.49
CA ALA A 15 -5.54 13.19 1.74
C ALA A 15 -6.79 12.30 1.94
N ILE A 16 -7.78 12.77 2.72
CA ILE A 16 -9.06 12.07 2.90
C ILE A 16 -9.78 11.91 1.56
N PHE A 17 -9.84 12.96 0.75
CA PHE A 17 -10.47 12.88 -0.57
C PHE A 17 -9.77 11.87 -1.49
N LYS A 18 -8.42 11.85 -1.50
CA LYS A 18 -7.63 10.84 -2.23
C LYS A 18 -7.97 9.41 -1.77
N ILE A 19 -8.01 9.17 -0.46
CA ILE A 19 -8.37 7.86 0.12
C ILE A 19 -9.79 7.46 -0.30
N GLY A 20 -10.75 8.38 -0.18
CA GLY A 20 -12.15 8.14 -0.57
C GLY A 20 -12.36 7.92 -2.08
N SER A 21 -11.45 8.46 -2.92
CA SER A 21 -11.42 8.21 -4.37
C SER A 21 -10.75 6.88 -4.76
N SER A 22 -10.50 5.99 -3.79
CA SER A 22 -9.86 4.70 -4.00
C SER A 22 -8.44 4.81 -4.58
N ALA A 23 -7.69 5.86 -4.21
CA ALA A 23 -6.29 5.97 -4.60
C ALA A 23 -5.41 5.06 -3.73
N LYS A 24 -4.53 4.25 -4.36
CA LYS A 24 -3.48 3.49 -3.66
C LYS A 24 -2.27 4.40 -3.40
N PRO A 25 -1.54 4.21 -2.28
CA PRO A 25 -0.23 4.82 -2.08
C PRO A 25 0.74 4.46 -3.22
N THR A 26 1.65 5.39 -3.54
CA THR A 26 2.73 5.10 -4.49
C THR A 26 3.69 4.09 -3.88
N ILE A 27 3.95 2.99 -4.60
CA ILE A 27 4.93 1.99 -4.20
C ILE A 27 6.32 2.45 -4.66
N PRO A 28 7.34 2.42 -3.78
CA PRO A 28 8.70 2.81 -4.14
C PRO A 28 9.29 1.84 -5.17
N SER A 29 10.14 2.34 -6.08
CA SER A 29 10.83 1.51 -7.08
C SER A 29 12.19 1.01 -6.60
N ASP A 30 12.72 1.54 -5.49
CA ASP A 30 14.03 1.23 -4.91
C ASP A 30 14.01 -0.01 -3.97
N ILE A 31 13.12 -0.96 -4.26
CA ILE A 31 12.92 -2.19 -3.49
C ILE A 31 12.89 -3.43 -4.36
N SER A 32 13.12 -4.58 -3.72
CA SER A 32 12.99 -5.89 -4.38
C SER A 32 11.60 -6.09 -4.98
N SER A 33 11.54 -6.89 -6.03
CA SER A 33 10.28 -7.30 -6.68
C SER A 33 9.30 -7.89 -5.66
N ASP A 34 9.79 -8.70 -4.73
CA ASP A 34 8.95 -9.37 -3.73
C ASP A 34 8.35 -8.37 -2.74
N ALA A 35 9.10 -7.31 -2.38
CA ALA A 35 8.59 -6.23 -1.55
C ALA A 35 7.52 -5.40 -2.29
N GLN A 36 7.72 -5.17 -3.60
CA GLN A 36 6.75 -4.47 -4.42
C GLN A 36 5.44 -5.27 -4.52
N ASP A 37 5.52 -6.57 -4.81
CA ASP A 37 4.35 -7.46 -4.88
C ASP A 37 3.61 -7.53 -3.53
N PHE A 38 4.38 -7.66 -2.43
CA PHE A 38 3.80 -7.64 -1.08
C PHE A 38 3.00 -6.36 -0.80
N LEU A 39 3.56 -5.19 -1.13
CA LEU A 39 2.87 -3.91 -0.96
C LEU A 39 1.66 -3.78 -1.88
N GLN A 40 1.73 -4.27 -3.11
CA GLN A 40 0.58 -4.27 -4.05
C GLN A 40 -0.60 -5.06 -3.49
N ARG A 41 -0.33 -6.26 -2.94
CA ARG A 41 -1.33 -7.11 -2.29
C ARG A 41 -1.91 -6.46 -1.04
N THR A 42 -1.05 -5.87 -0.21
CA THR A 42 -1.46 -5.23 1.05
C THR A 42 -2.33 -4.00 0.80
N PHE A 43 -2.07 -3.25 -0.28
CA PHE A 43 -2.83 -2.06 -0.68
C PHE A 43 -3.99 -2.38 -1.63
N GLU A 44 -4.44 -3.64 -1.74
CA GLU A 44 -5.62 -3.97 -2.53
C GLU A 44 -6.86 -3.25 -2.00
N LEU A 45 -7.63 -2.60 -2.88
CA LEU A 45 -8.77 -1.76 -2.49
C LEU A 45 -10.01 -2.61 -2.23
N ASP A 46 -10.20 -3.64 -3.05
CA ASP A 46 -11.25 -4.62 -2.86
C ASP A 46 -10.93 -5.47 -1.62
N CYS A 47 -11.81 -5.41 -0.62
CA CYS A 47 -11.64 -6.14 0.63
C CYS A 47 -11.69 -7.66 0.45
N GLU A 48 -12.41 -8.15 -0.55
CA GLU A 48 -12.53 -9.59 -0.83
C GLU A 48 -11.27 -10.12 -1.52
N GLN A 49 -10.56 -9.27 -2.26
CA GLN A 49 -9.31 -9.61 -2.95
C GLN A 49 -8.07 -9.35 -2.10
N ARG A 50 -8.21 -8.60 -0.99
CA ARG A 50 -7.08 -8.29 -0.09
C ARG A 50 -6.75 -9.52 0.74
N PRO A 51 -5.51 -10.06 0.63
CA PRO A 51 -5.13 -11.24 1.41
C PRO A 51 -5.17 -10.95 2.92
N SER A 52 -5.52 -11.98 3.68
CA SER A 52 -5.48 -11.94 5.14
C SER A 52 -4.05 -11.80 5.65
N ALA A 53 -3.91 -11.37 6.91
CA ALA A 53 -2.60 -11.31 7.56
C ALA A 53 -1.88 -12.67 7.55
N ALA A 54 -2.62 -13.78 7.73
CA ALA A 54 -2.03 -15.12 7.71
C ALA A 54 -1.48 -15.49 6.33
N GLU A 55 -2.14 -15.08 5.24
CA GLU A 55 -1.67 -15.29 3.87
C GLU A 55 -0.48 -14.40 3.53
N LEU A 56 -0.49 -13.13 3.96
CA LEU A 56 0.64 -12.22 3.78
C LEU A 56 1.90 -12.71 4.52
N LEU A 57 1.74 -13.33 5.70
CA LEU A 57 2.87 -13.92 6.43
C LEU A 57 3.57 -15.07 5.68
N GLN A 58 2.91 -15.70 4.69
CA GLN A 58 3.50 -16.74 3.86
C GLN A 58 4.13 -16.19 2.57
N HIS A 59 4.08 -14.88 2.35
CA HIS A 59 4.64 -14.26 1.16
C HIS A 59 6.18 -14.35 1.16
N PRO A 60 6.85 -14.54 0.00
CA PRO A 60 8.32 -14.62 -0.09
C PRO A 60 9.12 -13.42 0.45
N TRP A 61 8.44 -12.32 0.80
CA TRP A 61 9.07 -11.12 1.35
C TRP A 61 9.23 -11.18 2.88
N MET A 62 8.43 -12.00 3.56
CA MET A 62 8.47 -12.21 5.01
C MET A 62 9.56 -13.20 5.39
#